data_AF-A0A9D1VCI3-F1
#
_entry.id   AF-A0A9D1VCI3-F1
#
_cell.length_a   1.000
_cell.length_b   1.000
_cell.length_c   1.000
_cell.angle_alpha   90.00
_cell.angle_beta   90.00
_cell.angle_gamma   90.00
#
_symmetry.space_group_name_H-M   'P 1'
#
loop_
_entity.id
_entity.type
_entity.pdbx_description
1 polymer ?
#
loop_
_entity_poly.entity_id
_entity_poly.type
_entity_poly.pdbx_seq_one_letter_code
_entity_poly.pdbx_strand_id
1 'polypeptide(L)'
;MHRHLTRHLVPLLALTLLSHCNDKSRPPAPIPSSLSESDYSGQRAYEHCRALCALGPRTSGSPAYEQQLSYLEQQLQKAGWQTERHHFSGPNGLPFTNLRATHGNEPNRTRPLLLSCHIDTKRGIPNFIGADDGASAAAALLEIARCLPQQQPGRCGQIELLFFDGEESIAPRMSDSDGLYGSKHDVARRANNLPRWQINLDMVGGRDKEIGVPLGDTPESMLMQYELAVRTLNLDNRRWSIAPTSYLDDHRPYADAGVATLNLIARFQQGGWWHTERDNLERICPDSLHETGLIVLQLIRQLIP
;
A
#
# COMPACT_ATOMS: atom_id res chain seq x y z
N MET A 1 5.79 48.91 86.11
CA MET A 1 6.68 47.86 85.53
C MET A 1 6.40 47.78 84.04
N HIS A 2 7.46 47.60 83.25
CA HIS A 2 7.57 47.49 81.79
C HIS A 2 7.49 48.75 80.89
N ARG A 3 8.71 49.15 80.51
CA ARG A 3 9.14 49.88 79.30
C ARG A 3 9.06 48.96 78.05
N HIS A 4 9.00 49.56 76.85
CA HIS A 4 9.92 49.35 75.69
C HIS A 4 9.22 49.85 74.40
N LEU A 5 9.71 50.93 73.76
CA LEU A 5 10.77 51.04 72.74
C LEU A 5 10.33 50.69 71.30
N THR A 6 10.18 51.75 70.49
CA THR A 6 10.76 51.99 69.14
C THR A 6 11.00 50.82 68.17
N ARG A 7 10.57 50.99 66.90
CA ARG A 7 11.45 51.28 65.73
C ARG A 7 10.68 51.22 64.40
N HIS A 8 10.95 52.19 63.54
CA HIS A 8 10.66 52.15 62.10
C HIS A 8 11.48 51.05 61.40
N LEU A 9 10.91 50.38 60.40
CA LEU A 9 11.68 49.74 59.33
C LEU A 9 11.00 49.86 57.95
N VAL A 10 11.87 50.11 56.98
CA VAL A 10 11.78 50.44 55.55
C VAL A 10 11.41 49.19 54.70
N PRO A 11 10.94 49.32 53.45
CA PRO A 11 10.11 48.32 52.76
C PRO A 11 10.94 47.22 52.09
N LEU A 12 10.30 46.07 51.84
CA LEU A 12 10.90 44.98 51.06
C LEU A 12 10.11 44.79 49.75
N LEU A 13 10.68 45.31 48.66
CA LEU A 13 10.35 44.95 47.29
C LEU A 13 10.69 43.46 47.11
N ALA A 14 9.68 42.62 46.88
CA ALA A 14 9.92 41.24 46.47
C ALA A 14 10.29 41.22 44.99
N LEU A 15 11.58 40.99 44.73
CA LEU A 15 12.16 40.73 43.42
C LEU A 15 11.57 39.40 42.89
N THR A 16 10.69 39.45 41.89
CA THR A 16 10.27 38.25 41.15
C THR A 16 11.45 37.78 40.29
N LEU A 17 12.16 36.77 40.77
CA LEU A 17 13.15 36.02 39.99
C LEU A 17 12.43 35.29 38.85
N LEU A 18 12.60 35.81 37.64
CA LEU A 18 12.37 35.08 36.39
C LEU A 18 13.36 33.92 36.32
N SER A 19 12.95 32.72 36.74
CA SER A 19 13.65 31.49 36.38
C SER A 19 13.43 31.22 34.89
N HIS A 20 14.35 31.77 34.09
CA HIS A 20 14.67 31.24 32.77
C HIS A 20 15.28 29.84 32.94
N CYS A 21 14.46 28.81 32.90
CA CYS A 21 14.94 27.46 32.62
C CYS A 21 14.99 27.28 31.11
N ASN A 22 16.20 27.50 30.62
CA ASN A 22 16.76 27.02 29.36
C ASN A 22 16.62 25.49 29.28
N ASP A 23 15.48 24.98 28.80
CA ASP A 23 15.31 23.54 28.53
C ASP A 23 15.80 23.22 27.11
N LYS A 24 17.11 23.38 26.91
CA LYS A 24 17.83 22.66 25.86
C LYS A 24 18.11 21.27 26.43
N SER A 25 17.67 20.24 25.70
CA SER A 25 17.91 18.80 25.91
C SER A 25 16.82 17.99 26.63
N ARG A 26 15.55 18.16 26.25
CA ARG A 26 14.62 17.03 26.29
C ARG A 26 14.94 16.13 25.09
N PRO A 27 15.35 14.86 25.27
CA PRO A 27 15.45 13.94 24.14
C PRO A 27 14.08 13.85 23.46
N PRO A 28 14.02 13.76 22.11
CA PRO A 28 12.75 13.56 21.43
C PRO A 28 12.04 12.37 22.07
N ALA A 29 10.73 12.52 22.31
CA ALA A 29 9.92 11.42 22.81
C ALA A 29 10.18 10.18 21.93
N PRO A 30 10.33 8.98 22.52
CA PRO A 30 10.44 7.76 21.73
C PRO A 30 9.30 7.72 20.73
N ILE A 31 9.65 7.61 19.44
CA ILE A 31 8.66 7.32 18.40
C ILE A 31 7.99 6.01 18.82
N PRO A 32 6.65 5.94 18.96
CA PRO A 32 5.98 4.70 19.37
C PRO A 32 6.42 3.56 18.44
N SER A 33 7.17 2.62 19.00
CA SER A 33 7.87 1.56 18.27
C SER A 33 7.02 0.30 18.05
N SER A 34 5.71 0.46 17.96
CA SER A 34 4.82 -0.66 17.64
C SER A 34 3.56 -0.10 16.98
N LEU A 35 3.34 -0.46 15.72
CA LEU A 35 1.99 -0.65 15.21
C LEU A 35 1.27 -1.57 16.20
N SER A 36 0.22 -1.10 16.89
CA SER A 36 -0.61 -2.05 17.63
C SER A 36 -1.43 -2.86 16.61
N GLU A 37 -1.61 -4.15 16.85
CA GLU A 37 -2.45 -5.05 16.02
C GLU A 37 -3.90 -4.54 15.85
N SER A 38 -4.33 -3.54 16.64
CA SER A 38 -5.68 -2.94 16.63
C SER A 38 -6.02 -2.12 15.37
N ASP A 39 -5.07 -1.92 14.47
CA ASP A 39 -5.07 -0.78 13.56
C ASP A 39 -5.39 -1.17 12.11
N TYR A 40 -4.69 -2.15 11.55
CA TYR A 40 -5.03 -2.80 10.28
C TYR A 40 -5.68 -4.16 10.54
N SER A 41 -6.88 -4.41 10.01
CA SER A 41 -7.59 -5.67 10.23
C SER A 41 -7.51 -6.59 9.02
N GLY A 42 -6.79 -7.71 9.18
CA GLY A 42 -6.79 -8.79 8.19
C GLY A 42 -8.19 -9.35 7.92
N GLN A 43 -9.05 -9.38 8.93
CA GLN A 43 -10.45 -9.77 8.74
C GLN A 43 -11.18 -8.79 7.83
N ARG A 44 -11.05 -7.47 8.02
CA ARG A 44 -11.71 -6.48 7.13
C ARG A 44 -11.17 -6.55 5.71
N ALA A 45 -9.87 -6.75 5.53
CA ALA A 45 -9.30 -7.03 4.22
C ALA A 45 -9.91 -8.30 3.61
N TYR A 46 -10.05 -9.39 4.38
CA TYR A 46 -10.73 -10.60 3.92
C TYR A 46 -12.18 -10.34 3.47
N GLU A 47 -12.94 -9.53 4.21
CA GLU A 47 -14.29 -9.13 3.83
C GLU A 47 -14.31 -8.37 2.48
N HIS A 48 -13.33 -7.50 2.25
CA HIS A 48 -13.18 -6.83 0.95
C HIS A 48 -12.85 -7.81 -0.17
N CYS A 49 -11.92 -8.74 0.04
CA CYS A 49 -11.58 -9.77 -0.93
C CYS A 49 -12.81 -10.64 -1.27
N ARG A 50 -13.59 -11.04 -0.25
CA ARG A 50 -14.84 -11.79 -0.44
C ARG A 50 -15.86 -11.02 -1.27
N ALA A 51 -16.05 -9.73 -1.00
CA ALA A 51 -16.98 -8.90 -1.75
C ALA A 51 -16.57 -8.76 -3.22
N LEU A 52 -15.27 -8.59 -3.50
CA LEU A 52 -14.75 -8.54 -4.87
C LEU A 52 -14.94 -9.89 -5.60
N CYS A 53 -14.62 -11.00 -4.93
CA CYS A 53 -14.80 -12.35 -5.47
C CYS A 53 -16.27 -12.67 -5.80
N ALA A 54 -17.22 -12.16 -4.99
CA ALA A 54 -18.65 -12.38 -5.19
C ALA A 54 -19.20 -11.77 -6.50
N LEU A 55 -18.46 -10.86 -7.13
CA LEU A 55 -18.80 -10.31 -8.45
C LEU A 55 -18.56 -11.30 -9.59
N GLY A 56 -17.86 -12.41 -9.35
CA GLY A 56 -17.41 -13.35 -10.37
C GLY A 56 -16.14 -12.84 -11.08
N PRO A 57 -15.79 -13.41 -12.26
CA PRO A 57 -14.63 -12.96 -13.04
C PRO A 57 -14.74 -11.48 -13.44
N ARG A 58 -13.70 -10.70 -13.15
CA ARG A 58 -13.64 -9.25 -13.37
C ARG A 58 -12.65 -8.96 -14.50
N THR A 59 -12.88 -9.57 -15.66
CA THR A 59 -12.06 -9.32 -16.85
C THR A 59 -12.27 -7.89 -17.32
N SER A 60 -11.25 -7.22 -17.85
CA SER A 60 -11.33 -5.83 -18.35
C SER A 60 -12.54 -5.61 -19.27
N GLY A 61 -13.23 -4.48 -19.10
CA GLY A 61 -14.42 -4.14 -19.88
C GLY A 61 -15.68 -4.97 -19.60
N SER A 62 -15.65 -5.91 -18.64
CA SER A 62 -16.85 -6.66 -18.24
C SER A 62 -17.75 -5.84 -17.29
N PRO A 63 -19.05 -6.18 -17.19
CA PRO A 63 -19.93 -5.59 -16.17
C PRO A 63 -19.44 -5.80 -14.73
N ALA A 64 -18.81 -6.95 -14.44
CA ALA A 64 -18.24 -7.24 -13.12
C ALA A 64 -17.04 -6.34 -12.79
N TYR A 65 -16.22 -5.99 -13.79
CA TYR A 65 -15.13 -5.03 -13.62
C TYR A 65 -15.64 -3.63 -13.29
N GLU A 66 -16.71 -3.18 -13.95
CA GLU A 66 -17.37 -1.90 -13.64
C GLU A 66 -17.99 -1.87 -12.22
N GLN A 67 -18.58 -2.99 -11.79
CA GLN A 67 -19.08 -3.15 -10.42
C GLN A 67 -17.94 -3.13 -9.40
N GLN A 68 -16.80 -3.73 -9.72
CA GLN A 68 -15.58 -3.67 -8.90
C GLN A 68 -15.08 -2.24 -8.74
N LEU A 69 -14.96 -1.46 -9.83
CA LEU A 69 -14.57 -0.06 -9.76
C LEU A 69 -15.50 0.73 -8.82
N SER A 70 -16.80 0.55 -9.01
CA SER A 70 -17.83 1.19 -8.18
C SER A 70 -17.70 0.83 -6.69
N TYR A 71 -17.39 -0.43 -6.39
CA TYR A 71 -17.14 -0.90 -5.03
C TYR A 71 -15.88 -0.27 -4.43
N LEU A 72 -14.75 -0.30 -5.15
CA LEU A 72 -13.48 0.30 -4.71
C LEU A 72 -13.66 1.80 -4.41
N GLU A 73 -14.29 2.54 -5.33
CA GLU A 73 -14.59 3.96 -5.16
C GLU A 73 -15.41 4.23 -3.90
N GLN A 74 -16.47 3.45 -3.68
CA GLN A 74 -17.31 3.61 -2.50
C GLN A 74 -16.52 3.39 -1.20
N GLN A 75 -15.65 2.38 -1.14
CA GLN A 75 -14.85 2.10 0.06
C GLN A 75 -13.77 3.16 0.27
N LEU A 76 -13.09 3.59 -0.80
CA LEU A 76 -12.07 4.64 -0.77
C LEU A 76 -12.66 5.99 -0.32
N GLN A 77 -13.83 6.38 -0.86
CA GLN A 77 -14.53 7.60 -0.46
C GLN A 77 -14.95 7.57 1.02
N LYS A 78 -15.44 6.44 1.52
CA LYS A 78 -15.73 6.25 2.97
C LYS A 78 -14.48 6.42 3.83
N ALA A 79 -13.30 6.09 3.29
CA ALA A 79 -12.01 6.29 3.93
C ALA A 79 -11.41 7.69 3.71
N GLY A 80 -12.14 8.61 3.06
CA GLY A 80 -11.69 10.00 2.83
C GLY A 80 -10.82 10.20 1.59
N TRP A 81 -10.71 9.20 0.71
CA TRP A 81 -9.94 9.29 -0.53
C TRP A 81 -10.81 9.80 -1.69
N GLN A 82 -10.21 10.61 -2.56
CA GLN A 82 -10.78 11.05 -3.82
C GLN A 82 -10.32 10.12 -4.93
N THR A 83 -11.27 9.66 -5.73
CA THR A 83 -11.02 8.70 -6.80
C THR A 83 -11.17 9.32 -8.18
N GLU A 84 -10.39 8.81 -9.12
CA GLU A 84 -10.38 9.23 -10.51
C GLU A 84 -10.17 7.98 -11.38
N ARG A 85 -11.05 7.78 -12.36
CA ARG A 85 -10.93 6.70 -13.34
C ARG A 85 -10.15 7.18 -14.56
N HIS A 86 -9.18 6.40 -14.99
CA HIS A 86 -8.40 6.68 -16.21
C HIS A 86 -8.74 5.64 -17.27
N HIS A 87 -9.56 6.05 -18.22
CA HIS A 87 -10.02 5.21 -19.33
C HIS A 87 -9.03 5.27 -20.50
N PHE A 88 -8.73 4.11 -21.09
CA PHE A 88 -7.92 4.01 -22.29
C PHE A 88 -8.27 2.75 -23.08
N SER A 89 -7.85 2.70 -24.35
CA SER A 89 -8.13 1.58 -25.25
C SER A 89 -6.90 0.71 -25.47
N GLY A 90 -7.06 -0.59 -25.27
CA GLY A 90 -6.09 -1.63 -25.57
C GLY A 90 -6.19 -2.19 -26.99
N PRO A 91 -5.52 -3.32 -27.24
CA PRO A 91 -5.59 -4.03 -28.52
C PRO A 91 -7.04 -4.32 -28.94
N ASN A 92 -7.32 -4.17 -30.23
CA ASN A 92 -8.65 -4.36 -30.83
C ASN A 92 -9.76 -3.50 -30.20
N GLY A 93 -9.41 -2.37 -29.58
CA GLY A 93 -10.36 -1.46 -28.95
C GLY A 93 -10.92 -1.96 -27.62
N LEU A 94 -10.26 -2.94 -26.99
CA LEU A 94 -10.66 -3.42 -25.66
C LEU A 94 -10.57 -2.28 -24.63
N PRO A 95 -11.64 -1.95 -23.91
CA PRO A 95 -11.59 -0.86 -22.94
C PRO A 95 -10.88 -1.31 -21.67
N PHE A 96 -9.98 -0.45 -21.18
CA PHE A 96 -9.31 -0.56 -19.90
C PHE A 96 -9.60 0.66 -19.03
N THR A 97 -9.63 0.47 -17.72
CA THR A 97 -9.84 1.55 -16.73
C THR A 97 -9.01 1.35 -15.48
N ASN A 98 -7.94 2.13 -15.34
CA ASN A 98 -7.24 2.23 -14.06
C ASN A 98 -8.08 3.06 -13.08
N LEU A 99 -7.97 2.76 -11.79
CA LEU A 99 -8.55 3.57 -10.72
C LEU A 99 -7.44 4.19 -9.88
N ARG A 100 -7.37 5.51 -9.87
CA ARG A 100 -6.45 6.29 -9.05
C ARG A 100 -7.18 6.79 -7.81
N ALA A 101 -6.52 6.74 -6.65
CA ALA A 101 -7.04 7.33 -5.41
C ALA A 101 -5.99 8.20 -4.73
N THR A 102 -6.40 9.39 -4.29
CA THR A 102 -5.54 10.32 -3.55
C THR A 102 -6.23 10.86 -2.32
N HIS A 103 -5.44 11.21 -1.31
CA HIS A 103 -5.95 11.83 -0.09
C HIS A 103 -5.47 13.28 0.02
N GLY A 104 -6.34 14.16 0.53
CA GLY A 104 -6.12 15.60 0.68
C GLY A 104 -6.36 16.42 -0.59
N ASN A 105 -6.64 17.72 -0.41
CA ASN A 105 -7.18 18.60 -1.45
C ASN A 105 -6.13 19.47 -2.17
N GLU A 106 -4.84 19.19 -2.02
CA GLU A 106 -3.80 20.07 -2.56
C GLU A 106 -3.42 19.68 -4.01
N PRO A 107 -3.68 20.55 -5.00
CA PRO A 107 -3.51 20.22 -6.42
C PRO A 107 -2.06 19.93 -6.82
N ASN A 108 -1.09 20.51 -6.09
CA ASN A 108 0.34 20.42 -6.40
C ASN A 108 1.12 19.57 -5.39
N ARG A 109 0.42 18.71 -4.65
CA ARG A 109 1.07 17.90 -3.63
C ARG A 109 1.96 16.85 -4.28
N THR A 110 3.24 16.84 -3.93
CA THR A 110 4.15 15.75 -4.30
C THR A 110 3.67 14.47 -3.64
N ARG A 111 3.50 13.41 -4.44
CA ARG A 111 3.11 12.07 -3.98
C ARG A 111 4.26 11.12 -4.31
N PRO A 112 5.32 11.11 -3.48
CA PRO A 112 6.52 10.34 -3.78
C PRO A 112 6.31 8.83 -3.73
N LEU A 113 5.26 8.32 -3.07
CA LEU A 113 4.99 6.89 -2.95
C LEU A 113 3.71 6.49 -3.68
N LEU A 114 3.84 5.56 -4.62
CA LEU A 114 2.75 4.86 -5.26
C LEU A 114 2.57 3.48 -4.60
N LEU A 115 1.39 3.20 -4.07
CA LEU A 115 0.98 1.83 -3.71
C LEU A 115 0.07 1.30 -4.80
N SER A 116 0.39 0.14 -5.35
CA SER A 116 -0.34 -0.38 -6.49
C SER A 116 -0.67 -1.87 -6.41
N CYS A 117 -1.68 -2.26 -7.16
CA CYS A 117 -1.97 -3.65 -7.53
C CYS A 117 -2.78 -3.65 -8.83
N HIS A 118 -2.82 -4.79 -9.51
CA HIS A 118 -3.83 -5.00 -10.55
C HIS A 118 -5.16 -5.42 -9.94
N ILE A 119 -6.25 -5.25 -10.70
CA ILE A 119 -7.60 -5.62 -10.25
C ILE A 119 -8.40 -6.39 -11.31
N ASP A 120 -7.89 -6.55 -12.52
CA ASP A 120 -8.51 -7.39 -13.53
C ASP A 120 -8.22 -8.88 -13.28
N THR A 121 -9.15 -9.75 -13.71
CA THR A 121 -8.91 -11.21 -13.74
C THR A 121 -8.56 -11.66 -15.14
N LYS A 122 -7.70 -12.68 -15.25
CA LYS A 122 -7.37 -13.33 -16.51
C LYS A 122 -8.58 -13.80 -17.31
N ARG A 123 -8.52 -13.60 -18.62
CA ARG A 123 -9.48 -14.10 -19.60
C ARG A 123 -9.17 -15.53 -20.03
N GLY A 124 -10.19 -16.25 -20.49
CA GLY A 124 -10.04 -17.58 -21.08
C GLY A 124 -9.92 -18.72 -20.07
N ILE A 125 -10.03 -18.43 -18.76
CA ILE A 125 -10.11 -19.44 -17.70
C ILE A 125 -11.56 -19.51 -17.21
N PRO A 126 -12.25 -20.65 -17.36
CA PRO A 126 -13.60 -20.82 -16.84
C PRO A 126 -13.68 -20.51 -15.35
N ASN A 127 -14.70 -19.75 -14.94
CA ASN A 127 -15.02 -19.41 -13.55
C ASN A 127 -13.84 -18.87 -12.70
N PHE A 128 -12.80 -18.33 -13.33
CA PHE A 128 -11.65 -17.80 -12.61
C PHE A 128 -12.01 -16.50 -11.90
N ILE A 129 -12.11 -16.57 -10.58
CA ILE A 129 -12.49 -15.44 -9.75
C ILE A 129 -11.29 -14.67 -9.19
N GLY A 130 -10.04 -15.07 -9.46
CA GLY A 130 -8.83 -14.31 -9.08
C GLY A 130 -8.86 -13.85 -7.62
N ALA A 131 -8.96 -14.78 -6.67
CA ALA A 131 -9.08 -14.41 -5.26
C ALA A 131 -7.77 -13.89 -4.68
N ASP A 132 -6.66 -14.57 -4.98
CA ASP A 132 -5.32 -14.13 -4.63
C ASP A 132 -4.77 -13.23 -5.76
N ASP A 133 -4.94 -13.67 -7.01
CA ASP A 133 -4.53 -13.01 -8.26
C ASP A 133 -5.51 -11.89 -8.62
N GLY A 134 -5.24 -10.69 -8.08
CA GLY A 134 -6.08 -9.48 -8.18
C GLY A 134 -6.80 -9.10 -6.88
N ALA A 135 -7.77 -9.89 -6.41
CA ALA A 135 -8.67 -9.43 -5.33
C ALA A 135 -7.98 -9.25 -3.96
N SER A 136 -6.94 -10.05 -3.66
CA SER A 136 -6.26 -10.00 -2.36
C SER A 136 -5.50 -8.70 -2.13
N ALA A 137 -4.78 -8.24 -3.15
CA ALA A 137 -3.99 -7.03 -3.11
C ALA A 137 -4.89 -5.79 -3.07
N ALA A 138 -5.95 -5.78 -3.88
CA ALA A 138 -6.97 -4.73 -3.87
C ALA A 138 -7.61 -4.58 -2.48
N ALA A 139 -7.94 -5.71 -1.85
CA ALA A 139 -8.52 -5.76 -0.52
C ALA A 139 -7.54 -5.26 0.57
N ALA A 140 -6.26 -5.62 0.45
CA ALA A 140 -5.23 -5.12 1.36
C ALA A 140 -5.07 -3.60 1.23
N LEU A 141 -5.04 -3.07 0.00
CA LEU A 141 -4.95 -1.63 -0.24
C LEU A 141 -6.19 -0.87 0.26
N LEU A 142 -7.40 -1.43 0.16
CA LEU A 142 -8.60 -0.81 0.75
C LEU A 142 -8.50 -0.66 2.27
N GLU A 143 -8.03 -1.70 2.97
CA GLU A 143 -7.88 -1.62 4.42
C GLU A 143 -6.71 -0.70 4.81
N ILE A 144 -5.60 -0.69 4.06
CA ILE A 144 -4.52 0.31 4.22
C ILE A 144 -5.07 1.73 4.03
N ALA A 145 -5.89 1.97 3.00
CA ALA A 145 -6.50 3.26 2.72
C ALA A 145 -7.37 3.76 3.89
N ARG A 146 -8.09 2.85 4.54
CA ARG A 146 -8.87 3.17 5.75
C ARG A 146 -7.99 3.53 6.94
N CYS A 147 -6.87 2.84 7.11
CA CYS A 147 -5.97 2.99 8.25
C CYS A 147 -5.10 4.26 8.17
N LEU A 148 -4.60 4.57 6.98
CA LEU A 148 -3.58 5.60 6.75
C LEU A 148 -3.96 6.99 7.28
N PRO A 149 -5.17 7.53 7.04
CA PRO A 149 -5.54 8.86 7.52
C PRO A 149 -5.52 8.97 9.05
N GLN A 150 -5.75 7.86 9.77
CA GLN A 150 -5.81 7.83 11.23
C GLN A 150 -4.43 7.60 11.84
N GLN A 151 -3.66 6.68 11.28
CA GLN A 151 -2.38 6.25 11.85
C GLN A 151 -1.19 7.10 11.38
N GLN A 152 -1.27 7.62 10.17
CA GLN A 152 -0.17 8.34 9.52
C GLN A 152 -0.68 9.59 8.78
N PRO A 153 -1.47 10.48 9.42
CA PRO A 153 -2.13 11.61 8.75
C PRO A 153 -1.16 12.52 7.98
N GLY A 154 0.05 12.74 8.50
CA GLY A 154 1.09 13.54 7.82
C GLY A 154 1.68 12.89 6.57
N ARG A 155 1.61 11.55 6.45
CA ARG A 155 2.11 10.77 5.31
C ARG A 155 1.02 10.46 4.29
N CYS A 156 -0.23 10.36 4.72
CA CYS A 156 -1.36 9.95 3.87
C CYS A 156 -1.47 10.78 2.57
N GLY A 157 -1.26 12.10 2.64
CA GLY A 157 -1.30 12.94 1.44
C GLY A 157 -0.07 12.86 0.52
N GLN A 158 0.98 12.13 0.92
CA GLN A 158 2.18 11.85 0.12
C GLN A 158 2.09 10.49 -0.60
N ILE A 159 0.96 9.82 -0.46
CA ILE A 159 0.70 8.49 -1.01
C ILE A 159 -0.38 8.64 -2.09
N GLU A 160 -0.18 7.90 -3.16
CA GLU A 160 -1.19 7.64 -4.18
C GLU A 160 -1.47 6.14 -4.23
N LEU A 161 -2.75 5.76 -4.31
CA LEU A 161 -3.15 4.38 -4.56
C LEU A 161 -3.52 4.26 -6.03
N LEU A 162 -3.08 3.20 -6.68
CA LEU A 162 -3.40 2.96 -8.09
C LEU A 162 -3.72 1.50 -8.33
N PHE A 163 -4.93 1.27 -8.81
CA PHE A 163 -5.45 -0.05 -9.15
C PHE A 163 -5.42 -0.18 -10.67
N PHE A 164 -4.57 -1.05 -11.19
CA PHE A 164 -4.35 -1.23 -12.63
C PHE A 164 -5.38 -2.16 -13.27
N ASP A 165 -5.78 -1.83 -14.50
CA ASP A 165 -6.50 -2.73 -15.40
C ASP A 165 -5.55 -3.28 -16.46
N GLY A 166 -5.84 -4.48 -16.95
CA GLY A 166 -5.09 -5.12 -18.03
C GLY A 166 -3.66 -5.44 -17.64
N GLU A 167 -3.40 -5.76 -16.37
CA GLU A 167 -2.16 -6.45 -16.01
C GLU A 167 -2.13 -7.79 -16.74
N GLU A 168 -3.26 -8.50 -16.69
CA GLU A 168 -3.37 -9.84 -17.21
C GLU A 168 -3.28 -9.87 -18.72
N SER A 169 -2.44 -10.77 -19.20
CA SER A 169 -2.30 -11.01 -20.64
C SER A 169 -3.58 -11.58 -21.24
N ILE A 170 -3.89 -11.14 -22.47
CA ILE A 170 -4.98 -11.66 -23.28
C ILE A 170 -4.62 -13.06 -23.81
N ALA A 171 -3.37 -13.25 -24.24
CA ALA A 171 -2.83 -14.55 -24.60
C ALA A 171 -2.62 -15.44 -23.36
N PRO A 172 -2.45 -16.77 -23.55
CA PRO A 172 -2.18 -17.69 -22.43
C PRO A 172 -0.91 -17.38 -21.63
N ARG A 173 0.04 -16.61 -22.20
CA ARG A 173 1.28 -16.21 -21.54
C ARG A 173 1.53 -14.73 -21.79
N MET A 174 1.97 -14.04 -20.73
CA MET A 174 2.38 -12.65 -20.80
C MET A 174 3.63 -12.48 -21.67
N SER A 175 3.72 -11.32 -22.32
CA SER A 175 4.88 -10.88 -23.09
C SER A 175 5.04 -9.37 -23.00
N ASP A 176 6.13 -8.83 -23.55
CA ASP A 176 6.37 -7.38 -23.54
C ASP A 176 5.26 -6.57 -24.23
N SER A 177 4.51 -7.16 -25.16
CA SER A 177 3.41 -6.52 -25.89
C SER A 177 2.00 -6.95 -25.43
N ASP A 178 1.90 -7.90 -24.51
CA ASP A 178 0.63 -8.44 -24.03
C ASP A 178 0.66 -8.64 -22.51
N GLY A 179 -0.08 -7.78 -21.80
CA GLY A 179 -0.06 -7.59 -20.36
C GLY A 179 0.52 -6.24 -19.94
N LEU A 180 0.33 -5.90 -18.67
CA LEU A 180 0.79 -4.65 -18.03
C LEU A 180 0.26 -3.39 -18.72
N TYR A 181 -0.91 -3.46 -19.34
CA TYR A 181 -1.49 -2.36 -20.12
C TYR A 181 -1.72 -1.12 -19.24
N GLY A 182 -2.28 -1.32 -18.04
CA GLY A 182 -2.56 -0.27 -17.07
C GLY A 182 -1.33 0.47 -16.57
N SER A 183 -0.30 -0.25 -16.13
CA SER A 183 0.94 0.33 -15.64
C SER A 183 1.74 1.01 -16.76
N LYS A 184 1.85 0.39 -17.95
CA LYS A 184 2.47 1.02 -19.13
C LYS A 184 1.76 2.31 -19.52
N HIS A 185 0.42 2.30 -19.53
CA HIS A 185 -0.37 3.49 -19.85
C HIS A 185 -0.14 4.60 -18.82
N ASP A 186 -0.16 4.29 -17.53
CA ASP A 186 0.00 5.29 -16.48
C ASP A 186 1.42 5.90 -16.45
N VAL A 187 2.47 5.09 -16.63
CA VAL A 187 3.85 5.59 -16.78
C VAL A 187 3.96 6.57 -17.94
N ALA A 188 3.41 6.21 -19.11
CA ALA A 188 3.40 7.09 -20.28
C ALA A 188 2.63 8.40 -20.02
N ARG A 189 1.49 8.33 -19.32
CA ARG A 189 0.66 9.48 -18.97
C ARG A 189 1.37 10.43 -17.99
N ARG A 190 2.14 9.90 -17.04
CA ARG A 190 2.90 10.71 -16.06
C ARG A 190 4.07 11.46 -16.67
N ALA A 191 4.64 10.96 -17.77
CA ALA A 191 5.84 11.50 -18.40
C ALA A 191 6.95 11.73 -17.35
N ASN A 192 7.34 12.99 -17.09
CA ASN A 192 8.40 13.33 -16.15
C ASN A 192 7.93 13.47 -14.68
N ASN A 193 6.65 13.24 -14.39
CA ASN A 193 6.07 13.35 -13.05
C ASN A 193 5.83 11.97 -12.41
N LEU A 194 6.88 11.16 -12.39
CA LEU A 194 6.86 9.81 -11.80
C LEU A 194 6.99 9.87 -10.28
N PRO A 195 6.41 8.91 -9.54
CA PRO A 195 6.67 8.77 -8.12
C PRO A 195 8.15 8.45 -7.88
N ARG A 196 8.64 8.73 -6.67
CA ARG A 196 10.00 8.34 -6.27
C ARG A 196 10.09 6.83 -5.99
N TRP A 197 9.03 6.28 -5.40
CA TRP A 197 8.92 4.89 -5.00
C TRP A 197 7.61 4.28 -5.46
N GLN A 198 7.64 2.99 -5.79
CA GLN A 198 6.45 2.17 -5.95
C GLN A 198 6.54 0.92 -5.08
N ILE A 199 5.46 0.58 -4.39
CA ILE A 199 5.27 -0.75 -3.78
C ILE A 199 4.09 -1.38 -4.49
N ASN A 200 4.37 -2.42 -5.29
CA ASN A 200 3.36 -3.23 -5.96
C ASN A 200 3.01 -4.44 -5.09
N LEU A 201 1.72 -4.74 -4.98
CA LEU A 201 1.21 -5.92 -4.26
C LEU A 201 0.56 -6.83 -5.30
N ASP A 202 0.97 -8.10 -5.30
CA ASP A 202 0.38 -9.13 -6.15
C ASP A 202 0.32 -10.47 -5.40
N MET A 203 -0.84 -11.14 -5.43
CA MET A 203 -1.05 -12.43 -4.76
C MET A 203 -0.60 -12.45 -3.28
N VAL A 204 -1.14 -11.53 -2.47
CA VAL A 204 -0.67 -11.25 -1.10
C VAL A 204 -1.61 -11.78 0.01
N GLY A 205 -2.67 -12.50 -0.35
CA GLY A 205 -3.71 -12.97 0.57
C GLY A 205 -3.69 -14.47 0.87
N GLY A 206 -2.94 -15.25 0.10
CA GLY A 206 -2.87 -16.71 0.23
C GLY A 206 -2.50 -17.18 1.64
N ARG A 207 -3.17 -18.25 2.09
CA ARG A 207 -2.79 -19.03 3.28
C ARG A 207 -1.40 -19.60 3.08
N ASP A 208 -0.59 -19.51 4.13
CA ASP A 208 0.80 -19.98 4.12
C ASP A 208 1.63 -19.37 2.99
N LYS A 209 1.24 -18.18 2.50
CA LYS A 209 2.00 -17.50 1.44
C LYS A 209 3.46 -17.33 1.83
N GLU A 210 4.31 -17.53 0.84
CA GLU A 210 5.71 -17.14 0.88
C GLU A 210 5.90 -16.01 -0.12
N ILE A 211 6.05 -14.79 0.39
CA ILE A 211 6.47 -13.65 -0.41
C ILE A 211 7.94 -13.83 -0.78
N GLY A 212 8.23 -13.68 -2.06
CA GLY A 212 9.56 -13.75 -2.63
C GLY A 212 9.85 -12.49 -3.42
N VAL A 213 10.39 -11.46 -2.74
CA VAL A 213 10.75 -10.20 -3.41
C VAL A 213 11.79 -10.49 -4.49
N PRO A 214 11.54 -10.13 -5.76
CA PRO A 214 12.44 -10.44 -6.87
C PRO A 214 13.73 -9.60 -6.78
N LEU A 215 14.85 -10.25 -6.44
CA LEU A 215 16.16 -9.62 -6.34
C LEU A 215 16.59 -8.97 -7.66
N GLY A 216 16.22 -9.58 -8.80
CA GLY A 216 16.60 -9.09 -10.13
C GLY A 216 15.98 -7.75 -10.51
N ASP A 217 14.85 -7.39 -9.89
CA ASP A 217 14.07 -6.19 -10.24
C ASP A 217 14.06 -5.12 -9.14
N THR A 218 14.51 -5.45 -7.93
CA THR A 218 14.39 -4.57 -6.77
C THR A 218 15.70 -3.81 -6.52
N PRO A 219 15.71 -2.46 -6.57
CA PRO A 219 16.89 -1.68 -6.22
C PRO A 219 17.38 -1.93 -4.79
N GLU A 220 18.69 -1.90 -4.57
CA GLU A 220 19.31 -2.12 -3.25
C GLU A 220 18.70 -1.24 -2.16
N SER A 221 18.39 0.03 -2.49
CA SER A 221 17.76 0.96 -1.55
C SER A 221 16.39 0.49 -1.07
N MET A 222 15.59 -0.16 -1.93
CA MET A 222 14.28 -0.72 -1.56
C MET A 222 14.43 -2.05 -0.83
N LEU A 223 15.39 -2.89 -1.22
CA LEU A 223 15.70 -4.14 -0.51
C LEU A 223 16.09 -3.86 0.94
N MET A 224 16.93 -2.85 1.20
CA MET A 224 17.30 -2.46 2.56
C MET A 224 16.09 -2.05 3.40
N GLN A 225 15.12 -1.32 2.82
CA GLN A 225 13.88 -0.96 3.54
C GLN A 225 13.03 -2.19 3.82
N TYR A 226 12.87 -3.08 2.83
CA TYR A 226 12.16 -4.34 2.98
C TYR A 226 12.75 -5.21 4.09
N GLU A 227 14.05 -5.49 4.06
CA GLU A 227 14.71 -6.28 5.10
C GLU A 227 14.59 -5.65 6.49
N LEU A 228 14.71 -4.32 6.58
CA LEU A 228 14.51 -3.60 7.83
C LEU A 228 13.07 -3.73 8.32
N ALA A 229 12.06 -3.65 7.44
CA ALA A 229 10.66 -3.82 7.79
C ALA A 229 10.37 -5.24 8.31
N VAL A 230 10.87 -6.27 7.61
CA VAL A 230 10.75 -7.68 8.02
C VAL A 230 11.34 -7.90 9.41
N ARG A 231 12.56 -7.38 9.67
CA ARG A 231 13.21 -7.45 11.00
C ARG A 231 12.45 -6.66 12.06
N THR A 232 11.97 -5.46 11.73
CA THR A 232 11.25 -4.59 12.68
C THR A 232 9.94 -5.23 13.16
N LEU A 233 9.24 -5.92 12.25
CA LEU A 233 7.97 -6.59 12.54
C LEU A 233 8.16 -8.03 13.03
N ASN A 234 9.39 -8.53 13.12
CA ASN A 234 9.70 -9.91 13.49
C ASN A 234 8.93 -10.94 12.64
N LEU A 235 8.82 -10.69 11.33
CA LEU A 235 8.16 -11.60 10.39
C LEU A 235 9.05 -12.80 10.09
N ASP A 236 8.44 -13.96 9.82
CA ASP A 236 9.18 -15.17 9.44
C ASP A 236 9.87 -14.98 8.09
N ASN A 237 11.21 -14.99 8.08
CA ASN A 237 12.05 -14.84 6.88
C ASN A 237 11.82 -15.92 5.82
N ARG A 238 11.23 -17.07 6.17
CA ARG A 238 10.82 -18.09 5.19
C ARG A 238 9.59 -17.64 4.41
N ARG A 239 8.65 -16.97 5.08
CA ARG A 239 7.42 -16.42 4.47
C ARG A 239 7.62 -15.04 3.87
N TRP A 240 8.63 -14.31 4.32
CA TRP A 240 8.99 -12.97 3.84
C TRP A 240 10.44 -12.98 3.37
N SER A 241 10.67 -13.57 2.21
CA SER A 241 11.98 -13.88 1.67
C SER A 241 12.36 -12.97 0.49
N ILE A 242 13.63 -13.06 0.08
CA ILE A 242 14.12 -12.54 -1.20
C ILE A 242 14.29 -13.74 -2.14
N ALA A 243 13.89 -13.59 -3.40
CA ALA A 243 13.98 -14.62 -4.42
C ALA A 243 15.02 -14.24 -5.49
N PRO A 244 15.89 -15.16 -5.94
CA PRO A 244 16.79 -14.93 -7.08
C PRO A 244 16.02 -15.04 -8.40
N THR A 245 14.96 -14.24 -8.54
CA THR A 245 14.03 -14.24 -9.66
C THR A 245 13.83 -12.83 -10.19
N SER A 246 13.20 -12.75 -11.36
CA SER A 246 12.61 -11.55 -11.93
C SER A 246 11.23 -11.89 -12.47
N TYR A 247 10.29 -10.97 -12.36
CA TYR A 247 8.91 -11.16 -12.81
C TYR A 247 8.48 -10.00 -13.72
N LEU A 248 7.81 -10.34 -14.82
CA LEU A 248 6.99 -9.35 -15.53
C LEU A 248 5.72 -9.14 -14.71
N ASP A 249 5.56 -7.93 -14.19
CA ASP A 249 4.47 -7.48 -13.33
C ASP A 249 4.46 -5.93 -13.36
N ASP A 250 3.43 -5.28 -12.84
CA ASP A 250 3.14 -3.84 -12.93
C ASP A 250 4.21 -2.92 -12.32
N HIS A 251 5.13 -3.46 -11.52
CA HIS A 251 6.31 -2.73 -11.07
C HIS A 251 7.34 -2.49 -12.19
N ARG A 252 7.37 -3.33 -13.22
CA ARG A 252 8.40 -3.32 -14.27
C ARG A 252 8.38 -2.04 -15.12
N PRO A 253 7.22 -1.55 -15.61
CA PRO A 253 7.18 -0.31 -16.38
C PRO A 253 7.69 0.93 -15.61
N TYR A 254 7.47 0.98 -14.30
CA TYR A 254 7.99 2.06 -13.46
C TYR A 254 9.50 1.89 -13.19
N ALA A 255 9.96 0.66 -12.95
CA ALA A 255 11.38 0.36 -12.78
C ALA A 255 12.19 0.78 -14.01
N ASP A 256 11.70 0.44 -15.22
CA ASP A 256 12.32 0.82 -16.48
C ASP A 256 12.33 2.34 -16.71
N ALA A 257 11.40 3.07 -16.08
CA ALA A 257 11.34 4.53 -16.08
C ALA A 257 12.15 5.18 -14.93
N GLY A 258 12.91 4.40 -14.16
CA GLY A 258 13.81 4.88 -13.11
C GLY A 258 13.18 5.07 -11.73
N VAL A 259 11.97 4.57 -11.51
CA VAL A 259 11.33 4.57 -10.18
C VAL A 259 11.93 3.47 -9.31
N ALA A 260 12.16 3.74 -8.03
CA ALA A 260 12.61 2.72 -7.10
C ALA A 260 11.42 1.83 -6.69
N THR A 261 11.35 0.62 -7.23
CA THR A 261 10.20 -0.28 -7.05
C THR A 261 10.46 -1.40 -6.06
N LEU A 262 9.40 -1.91 -5.43
CA LEU A 262 9.39 -3.12 -4.62
C LEU A 262 8.15 -3.92 -5.01
N ASN A 263 8.35 -5.16 -5.43
CA ASN A 263 7.25 -6.07 -5.74
C ASN A 263 7.04 -7.08 -4.62
N LEU A 264 5.91 -6.97 -3.91
CA LEU A 264 5.49 -7.91 -2.88
C LEU A 264 4.60 -8.96 -3.52
N ILE A 265 5.22 -10.05 -3.97
CA ILE A 265 4.57 -11.12 -4.71
C ILE A 265 4.82 -12.50 -4.09
N ALA A 266 3.77 -13.33 -4.01
CA ALA A 266 3.91 -14.71 -3.53
C ALA A 266 4.69 -15.60 -4.51
N ARG A 267 5.32 -16.66 -4.02
CA ARG A 267 5.90 -17.72 -4.86
C ARG A 267 4.80 -18.58 -5.48
N PHE A 268 4.13 -18.06 -6.49
CA PHE A 268 2.92 -18.64 -7.08
C PHE A 268 3.19 -19.84 -8.00
N GLN A 269 4.34 -19.85 -8.68
CA GLN A 269 4.65 -20.81 -9.76
C GLN A 269 4.61 -22.30 -9.33
N GLN A 270 4.82 -22.59 -8.05
CA GLN A 270 4.85 -23.97 -7.53
C GLN A 270 3.54 -24.38 -6.85
N GLY A 271 2.58 -23.46 -6.71
CA GLY A 271 1.38 -23.70 -5.91
C GLY A 271 0.24 -24.41 -6.65
N GLY A 272 0.26 -24.47 -7.98
CA GLY A 272 -0.75 -25.17 -8.79
C GLY A 272 -2.19 -24.59 -8.68
N TRP A 273 -2.31 -23.36 -8.19
CA TRP A 273 -3.58 -22.63 -8.04
C TRP A 273 -3.66 -21.41 -8.97
N TRP A 274 -2.51 -20.76 -9.24
CA TRP A 274 -2.40 -19.60 -10.11
C TRP A 274 -2.93 -19.93 -11.51
N HIS A 275 -3.73 -19.02 -12.08
CA HIS A 275 -4.45 -19.24 -13.34
C HIS A 275 -5.33 -20.52 -13.35
N THR A 276 -6.01 -20.83 -12.24
CA THR A 276 -6.99 -21.93 -12.17
C THR A 276 -8.18 -21.56 -11.28
N GLU A 277 -9.29 -22.31 -11.37
CA GLU A 277 -10.44 -22.17 -10.45
C GLU A 277 -10.09 -22.44 -8.96
N ARG A 278 -8.91 -23.00 -8.68
CA ARG A 278 -8.41 -23.13 -7.31
C ARG A 278 -8.01 -21.80 -6.71
N ASP A 279 -7.79 -20.76 -7.52
CA ASP A 279 -7.63 -19.41 -7.01
C ASP A 279 -8.96 -18.81 -6.54
N ASN A 280 -9.36 -19.22 -5.35
CA ASN A 280 -10.64 -18.91 -4.75
C ASN A 280 -10.51 -18.58 -3.25
N LEU A 281 -11.63 -18.25 -2.60
CA LEU A 281 -11.65 -17.78 -1.22
C LEU A 281 -11.16 -18.79 -0.18
N GLU A 282 -11.12 -20.09 -0.48
CA GLU A 282 -10.55 -21.09 0.45
C GLU A 282 -9.05 -20.88 0.66
N ARG A 283 -8.39 -20.27 -0.33
CA ARG A 283 -6.98 -19.91 -0.24
C ARG A 283 -6.73 -18.66 0.59
N ILE A 284 -7.69 -17.75 0.71
CA ILE A 284 -7.42 -16.44 1.32
C ILE A 284 -7.45 -16.57 2.84
N CYS A 285 -6.43 -16.02 3.49
CA CYS A 285 -6.25 -16.08 4.93
C CYS A 285 -6.21 -14.65 5.52
N PRO A 286 -7.10 -14.32 6.48
CA PRO A 286 -7.06 -13.06 7.20
C PRO A 286 -5.70 -12.74 7.82
N ASP A 287 -5.01 -13.73 8.41
CA ASP A 287 -3.70 -13.53 9.03
C ASP A 287 -2.63 -13.17 8.00
N SER A 288 -2.65 -13.82 6.83
CA SER A 288 -1.78 -13.44 5.71
C SER A 288 -2.05 -12.01 5.27
N LEU A 289 -3.32 -11.60 5.14
CA LEU A 289 -3.65 -10.22 4.79
C LEU A 289 -3.23 -9.23 5.87
N HIS A 290 -3.30 -9.62 7.15
CA HIS A 290 -2.83 -8.81 8.28
C HIS A 290 -1.32 -8.54 8.20
N GLU A 291 -0.50 -9.58 8.04
CA GLU A 291 0.95 -9.44 7.87
C GLU A 291 1.29 -8.52 6.68
N THR A 292 0.58 -8.67 5.56
CA THR A 292 0.75 -7.80 4.37
C THR A 292 0.44 -6.34 4.70
N GLY A 293 -0.65 -6.07 5.41
CA GLY A 293 -0.97 -4.71 5.84
C GLY A 293 0.10 -4.11 6.75
N LEU A 294 0.59 -4.88 7.72
CA LEU A 294 1.61 -4.44 8.67
C LEU A 294 2.93 -4.07 7.97
N ILE A 295 3.43 -4.92 7.06
CA ILE A 295 4.69 -4.64 6.37
C ILE A 295 4.57 -3.42 5.45
N VAL A 296 3.46 -3.25 4.74
CA VAL A 296 3.25 -2.07 3.89
C VAL A 296 3.15 -0.80 4.74
N LEU A 297 2.41 -0.82 5.85
CA LEU A 297 2.35 0.32 6.78
C LEU A 297 3.71 0.66 7.39
N GLN A 298 4.54 -0.35 7.64
CA GLN A 298 5.91 -0.16 8.13
C GLN A 298 6.82 0.45 7.05
N LEU A 299 6.75 -0.05 5.81
CA LEU A 299 7.49 0.49 4.67
C LEU A 299 7.13 1.95 4.40
N ILE A 300 5.84 2.32 4.51
CA ILE A 300 5.39 3.71 4.39
C ILE A 300 6.08 4.61 5.43
N ARG A 301 6.19 4.16 6.69
CA ARG A 301 6.87 4.93 7.75
C ARG A 301 8.36 5.14 7.46
N GLN A 302 9.00 4.14 6.86
CA GLN A 302 10.44 4.16 6.56
C GLN A 302 10.75 5.05 5.35
N LEU A 303 9.95 4.96 4.29
CA LEU A 303 10.17 5.70 3.04
C LEU A 303 9.78 7.18 3.16
N ILE A 304 8.73 7.47 3.94
CA ILE A 304 8.22 8.83 4.13
C ILE A 304 8.42 9.20 5.60
N PRO A 305 9.60 9.64 6.05
CA PRO A 305 9.86 9.94 7.46
C PRO A 305 9.02 11.09 8.01
#